data_AF-A0A937VB26-F1
#
_entry.id   AF-A0A937VB26-F1
#
_cell.length_a   1.000
_cell.length_b   1.000
_cell.length_c   1.000
_cell.angle_alpha   90.00
_cell.angle_beta   90.00
_cell.angle_gamma   90.00
#
_symmetry.space_group_name_H-M   'P 1'
#
loop_
_entity.id
_entity.type
_entity.pdbx_description
1 polymer ?
#
loop_
_entity_poly.entity_id
_entity_poly.type
_entity_poly.pdbx_seq_one_letter_code
_entity_poly.pdbx_strand_id
1 'polypeptide(L)' 'YGPAKTVADCFKYRNKIGIDVALEALREGWRERRFTMDDLWRFAKTCRVANVMRPYLEGLT' A
#
# COMPACT_ATOMS: atom_id res chain seq x y z
N TYR A 1 -2.83 1.52 15.01
CA TYR A 1 -2.43 1.74 13.60
C TYR A 1 -1.68 0.50 13.16
N GLY A 2 -1.97 -0.02 11.96
CA GLY A 2 -1.42 -1.31 11.49
C GLY A 2 -0.64 -1.16 10.18
N PRO A 3 0.15 -2.17 9.80
CA PRO A 3 1.05 -2.13 8.64
C PRO A 3 0.32 -1.84 7.32
N ALA A 4 -0.91 -2.35 7.13
CA ALA A 4 -1.75 -2.03 5.97
C ALA A 4 -2.03 -0.52 5.83
N LYS A 5 -2.28 0.17 6.95
CA LYS A 5 -2.52 1.62 6.95
C LYS A 5 -1.23 2.39 6.64
N THR A 6 -0.10 1.96 7.19
CA THR A 6 1.21 2.57 6.89
C THR A 6 1.52 2.50 5.40
N VAL A 7 1.31 1.35 4.75
CA VAL A 7 1.50 1.23 3.29
C VAL A 7 0.56 2.16 2.53
N ALA A 8 -0.72 2.22 2.89
CA ALA A 8 -1.66 3.16 2.27
C ALA A 8 -1.23 4.63 2.45
N ASP A 9 -0.66 4.98 3.60
CA ASP A 9 -0.12 6.31 3.87
C ASP A 9 1.14 6.60 3.03
N CYS A 10 2.01 5.61 2.79
CA CYS A 10 3.14 5.75 1.86
C CYS A 10 2.67 6.10 0.44
N PHE A 11 1.63 5.44 -0.09
CA PHE A 11 1.04 5.79 -1.39
C PHE A 11 0.39 7.17 -1.40
N LYS A 12 -0.19 7.59 -0.27
CA LYS A 12 -0.79 8.92 -0.11
C LYS A 12 0.26 10.02 -0.18
N TYR A 13 1.43 9.79 0.42
CA TYR A 13 2.54 10.74 0.45
C TYR A 13 3.65 10.44 -0.57
N ARG A 14 3.38 9.61 -1.59
CA ARG A 14 4.35 9.26 -2.65
C ARG A 14 5.06 10.45 -3.30
N ASN A 15 4.38 11.60 -3.41
CA ASN A 15 4.98 12.83 -3.97
C ASN A 15 6.05 13.47 -3.04
N LYS A 16 6.05 13.10 -1.75
CA LYS A 16 7.03 13.57 -0.76
C LYS A 16 8.14 12.57 -0.50
N ILE A 17 7.80 11.27 -0.44
CA ILE A 17 8.75 10.22 -0.06
C ILE A 17 9.29 9.41 -1.26
N GLY A 18 8.73 9.59 -2.45
CA GLY A 18 9.00 8.77 -3.62
C GLY A 18 8.06 7.57 -3.75
N ILE A 19 7.76 7.17 -4.98
CA ILE A 19 6.91 6.00 -5.24
C ILE A 19 7.64 4.69 -4.91
N ASP A 20 8.97 4.65 -5.08
CA ASP A 20 9.78 3.47 -4.82
C ASP A 20 9.69 3.03 -3.36
N VAL A 21 9.69 3.98 -2.43
CA VAL A 21 9.51 3.73 -0.99
C VAL A 21 8.13 3.11 -0.70
N ALA A 22 7.07 3.60 -1.36
CA ALA A 22 5.74 3.04 -1.19
C ALA A 22 5.62 1.62 -1.76
N LEU A 23 6.32 1.34 -2.87
CA LEU A 23 6.40 0.02 -3.47
C LEU A 23 7.20 -0.96 -2.62
N GLU A 24 8.31 -0.52 -2.05
CA GLU A 24 9.12 -1.32 -1.14
C GLU A 24 8.33 -1.70 0.12
N ALA A 25 7.66 -0.73 0.75
CA ALA A 25 6.80 -0.99 1.90
C ALA A 25 5.65 -1.97 1.59
N LEU A 26 5.06 -1.88 0.39
CA LEU A 26 4.04 -2.80 -0.09
C LEU A 26 4.59 -4.22 -0.25
N ARG A 27 5.73 -4.37 -0.93
CA ARG A 27 6.37 -5.67 -1.20
C ARG A 27 6.86 -6.34 0.09
N GLU A 28 7.51 -5.58 0.96
CA GLU A 28 8.00 -6.08 2.24
C GLU A 28 6.84 -6.53 3.13
N GLY A 29 5.82 -5.69 3.28
CA GLY A 29 4.65 -6.02 4.09
C GLY A 29 3.85 -7.22 3.55
N TRP A 30 3.79 -7.39 2.23
CA TRP A 30 3.20 -8.57 1.59
C TRP A 30 4.03 -9.84 1.83
N ARG A 31 5.36 -9.75 1.61
CA ARG A 31 6.29 -10.86 1.81
C ARG A 31 6.30 -11.35 3.26
N GLU A 32 6.26 -10.43 4.21
CA GLU A 32 6.20 -10.71 5.66
C GLU A 32 4.79 -11.10 6.14
N ARG A 33 3.79 -11.13 5.24
CA ARG A 33 2.38 -11.43 5.56
C ARG A 33 1.83 -10.56 6.70
N ARG A 34 2.24 -9.29 6.74
CA ARG A 34 1.90 -8.35 7.83
C ARG A 34 0.48 -7.81 7.73
N PHE A 35 -0.17 -7.97 6.57
CA PHE A 35 -1.56 -7.59 6.35
C PHE A 35 -2.20 -8.51 5.31
N THR A 36 -3.53 -8.52 5.30
CA THR A 36 -4.31 -9.13 4.22
C THR A 36 -4.54 -8.12 3.08
N MET A 37 -4.81 -8.63 1.88
CA MET A 37 -5.13 -7.76 0.74
C MET A 37 -6.44 -7.00 0.96
N ASP A 38 -7.42 -7.61 1.64
CA ASP A 38 -8.67 -6.96 2.02
C ASP A 38 -8.46 -5.78 2.98
N ASP A 39 -7.61 -5.96 4.00
CA ASP A 39 -7.27 -4.87 4.93
C ASP A 39 -6.57 -3.73 4.20
N LEU A 40 -5.61 -4.05 3.34
CA LEU A 40 -4.90 -3.06 2.53
C LEU A 40 -5.87 -2.30 1.63
N TRP A 41 -6.80 -2.99 0.97
CA TRP A 41 -7.79 -2.39 0.09
C TRP A 41 -8.78 -1.50 0.85
N ARG A 42 -9.19 -1.92 2.06
CA ARG A 42 -10.01 -1.11 2.96
C ARG A 42 -9.31 0.21 3.30
N PHE A 43 -8.05 0.16 3.73
CA PHE A 43 -7.28 1.36 4.03
C PHE A 43 -6.98 2.19 2.78
N ALA A 44 -6.73 1.57 1.63
CA ALA A 44 -6.52 2.27 0.37
C ALA A 44 -7.75 3.09 -0.03
N LYS A 45 -8.97 2.58 0.18
CA LYS A 45 -10.22 3.33 0.00
C LYS A 45 -10.34 4.48 1.01
N THR A 46 -10.11 4.21 2.29
CA THR A 46 -10.16 5.24 3.35
C THR A 46 -9.17 6.37 3.10
N CYS A 47 -7.95 6.05 2.65
CA CYS A 47 -6.91 7.02 2.34
C CYS A 47 -7.04 7.63 0.93
N ARG A 48 -8.06 7.24 0.13
CA ARG A 48 -8.33 7.70 -1.25
C ARG A 48 -7.18 7.43 -2.22
N VAL A 49 -6.46 6.32 -2.01
CA VAL A 49 -5.32 5.88 -2.84
C VAL A 49 -5.60 4.57 -3.58
N ALA A 50 -6.81 4.02 -3.49
CA ALA A 50 -7.18 2.75 -4.13
C ALA A 50 -6.84 2.72 -5.64
N ASN A 51 -7.17 3.77 -6.40
CA ASN A 51 -6.85 3.84 -7.83
C ASN A 51 -5.35 3.93 -8.12
N VAL A 52 -4.58 4.54 -7.22
CA VAL A 52 -3.12 4.65 -7.33
C VAL A 52 -2.48 3.29 -7.04
N MET A 53 -3.00 2.57 -6.04
CA MET A 53 -2.48 1.27 -5.63
C MET A 53 -2.86 0.14 -6.60
N ARG A 54 -4.03 0.22 -7.23
CA ARG A 54 -4.59 -0.81 -8.12
C ARG A 54 -3.59 -1.42 -9.11
N PRO A 55 -2.87 -0.65 -9.96
CA PRO A 55 -1.93 -1.25 -10.93
C PRO A 55 -0.79 -2.03 -10.25
N TYR A 56 -0.39 -1.63 -9.05
CA TYR A 56 0.68 -2.29 -8.29
C TYR A 56 0.20 -3.54 -7.57
N LEU A 57 -1.08 -3.59 -7.17
CA LEU A 57 -1.68 -4.79 -6.60
C LEU A 57 -1.94 -5.86 -7.65
N GLU A 58 -2.34 -5.46 -8.87
CA GLU A 58 -2.53 -6.38 -10.00
C GLU A 58 -1.18 -7.06 -10.39
N GLY A 59 -0.07 -6.34 -10.30
CA GLY A 59 1.28 -6.87 -10.57
C GLY A 59 1.94 -7.67 -9.44
N LEU A 60 1.27 -7.85 -8.29
CA LEU A 60 1.74 -8.69 -7.17
C LEU A 60 1.19 -10.12 -7.20
N THR A 61 0.37 -10.43 -8.20
CA THR A 61 -0.14 -11.78 -8.50
C THR A 61 0.94 -12.62 -9.17
#